data_AF-A0A960CZG0-F1
#
_entry.id   AF-A0A960CZG0-F1
#
_cell.length_a   1.000
_cell.length_b   1.000
_cell.length_c   1.000
_cell.angle_alpha   90.00
_cell.angle_beta   90.00
_cell.angle_gamma   90.00
#
_symmetry.space_group_name_H-M   'P 1'
#
loop_
_entity.id
_entity.type
_entity.pdbx_description
1 polymer ?
#
loop_
_entity_poly.entity_id
_entity_poly.type
_entity_poly.pdbx_seq_one_letter_code
_entity_poly.pdbx_strand_id
1 'polypeptide(L)' 'PFSAFVFKVQAGMDSAHRDRIAYARVCSGTFERGDVLTHAATGKPFVTKYAQSVFGQQRSTLDSAWPGDVIGLANAAAL' A
#
# COMPACT_ATOMS: atom_id res chain seq x y z
N PRO A 1 6.17 -9.72 -12.77
CA PRO A 1 5.41 -8.45 -12.61
C PRO A 1 4.82 -8.37 -11.20
N PHE A 2 4.82 -7.18 -10.61
CA PHE A 2 4.26 -6.96 -9.27
C PHE A 2 2.73 -7.11 -9.28
N SER A 3 2.16 -7.80 -8.31
CA SER A 3 0.72 -7.83 -8.06
C SER A 3 0.42 -7.92 -6.56
N ALA A 4 -0.65 -7.25 -6.14
CA ALA A 4 -1.15 -7.28 -4.78
C ALA A 4 -2.66 -7.04 -4.75
N PHE A 5 -3.34 -7.49 -3.70
CA PHE A 5 -4.75 -7.18 -3.46
C PHE A 5 -4.95 -6.53 -2.10
N VAL A 6 -5.85 -5.54 -2.06
CA VAL A 6 -6.25 -4.88 -0.81
C VAL A 6 -7.27 -5.75 -0.09
N PHE A 7 -7.03 -6.07 1.18
CA PHE A 7 -7.95 -6.87 2.00
C PHE A 7 -8.51 -6.13 3.20
N LYS A 8 -7.92 -4.98 3.56
CA LYS A 8 -8.37 -4.15 4.67
C LYS A 8 -8.08 -2.69 4.36
N VAL A 9 -9.03 -1.81 4.68
CA VAL A 9 -8.83 -0.37 4.66
C VAL A 9 -9.10 0.17 6.05
N GLN A 10 -8.15 0.94 6.58
CA GLN A 10 -8.30 1.63 7.85
C GLN A 10 -8.32 3.14 7.59
N ALA A 11 -9.33 3.82 8.11
CA ALA A 11 -9.54 5.25 7.94
C ALA A 11 -9.53 5.97 9.29
N GLY A 12 -9.20 7.26 9.28
CA GLY A 12 -9.39 8.13 10.45
C GLY A 12 -8.33 7.98 11.53
N MET A 13 -7.09 7.66 11.14
CA MET A 13 -5.97 7.59 12.09
C MET A 13 -5.39 8.94 12.47
N ASP A 14 -5.63 9.98 11.66
CA ASP A 14 -5.36 11.37 12.00
C ASP A 14 -6.57 12.22 11.60
N SER A 15 -7.17 12.88 12.59
CA SER A 15 -8.32 13.78 12.44
C SER A 15 -8.03 14.98 11.54
N ALA A 16 -6.77 15.41 11.42
CA ALA A 16 -6.39 16.55 10.58
C ALA A 16 -6.21 16.16 9.10
N HIS A 17 -5.75 14.95 8.81
CA HIS A 17 -5.32 14.56 7.46
C HIS A 17 -6.23 13.55 6.75
N ARG A 18 -7.25 13.01 7.44
CA ARG A 18 -8.17 11.98 6.89
C ARG A 18 -7.41 10.84 6.20
N ASP A 19 -6.35 10.40 6.84
CA ASP A 19 -5.49 9.36 6.30
C ASP A 19 -6.26 8.05 6.19
N ARG A 20 -6.24 7.48 4.98
CA ARG A 20 -6.75 6.15 4.67
C ARG A 20 -5.58 5.27 4.24
N ILE A 21 -5.36 4.20 5.00
CA ILE A 21 -4.35 3.18 4.68
C ILE A 21 -5.06 1.93 4.17
N ALA A 22 -4.72 1.52 2.96
CA ALA A 22 -5.10 0.24 2.40
C ALA A 22 -4.00 -0.78 2.67
N TYR A 23 -4.34 -1.86 3.37
CA TYR A 23 -3.47 -3.00 3.57
C TYR A 23 -3.62 -3.95 2.39
N ALA A 24 -2.52 -4.14 1.68
CA ALA A 24 -2.44 -5.01 0.53
C ALA A 24 -1.50 -6.18 0.79
N ARG A 25 -1.89 -7.36 0.32
CA ARG A 25 -1.07 -8.57 0.34
C ARG A 25 -0.38 -8.71 -1.02
N VAL A 26 0.94 -8.81 -1.02
CA VAL A 26 1.71 -9.06 -2.25
C VAL A 26 1.52 -10.51 -2.69
N CYS A 27 1.08 -10.70 -3.93
CA CYS A 27 0.83 -12.00 -4.55
C CYS A 27 2.00 -12.46 -5.42
N SER A 28 2.65 -11.54 -6.14
CA SER A 28 3.74 -11.87 -7.06
C SER A 28 4.66 -10.67 -7.29
N GLY A 29 5.90 -10.95 -7.69
CA GLY A 29 6.90 -9.92 -7.94
C GLY A 29 7.35 -9.20 -6.67
N THR A 30 8.14 -8.15 -6.86
CA THR A 30 8.72 -7.36 -5.78
C THR A 30 8.16 -5.95 -5.88
N PHE A 31 7.75 -5.40 -4.74
CA PHE A 31 7.39 -4.00 -4.60
C PHE A 31 8.66 -3.21 -4.26
N GLU A 32 8.89 -2.08 -4.92
CA GLU A 32 9.90 -1.11 -4.49
C GLU A 32 9.24 0.25 -4.20
N ARG A 33 9.71 0.92 -3.14
CA ARG A 33 9.16 2.24 -2.79
C ARG A 33 9.43 3.22 -3.93
N GLY A 34 8.37 3.86 -4.39
CA GLY A 34 8.44 4.84 -5.48
C GLY A 34 7.92 4.28 -6.80
N ASP A 35 7.62 2.98 -6.87
CA ASP A 35 6.97 2.38 -8.02
C ASP A 35 5.63 3.05 -8.33
N VAL A 36 5.39 3.26 -9.61
CA VAL A 36 4.08 3.65 -10.13
C VAL A 36 3.31 2.36 -10.43
N LEU A 37 2.40 2.01 -9.52
CA LEU A 37 1.53 0.88 -9.68
C LEU A 37 0.33 1.25 -10.57
N THR A 38 -0.32 0.24 -11.15
CA THR A 38 -1.58 0.46 -11.87
C THR A 38 -2.73 -0.09 -11.04
N HIS A 39 -3.73 0.73 -10.77
CA HIS A 39 -4.94 0.25 -10.12
C HIS A 39 -5.78 -0.55 -11.12
N ALA A 40 -5.94 -1.85 -10.86
CA ALA A 40 -6.55 -2.77 -11.81
C ALA A 40 -8.00 -2.40 -12.19
N ALA A 41 -8.80 -1.89 -11.25
CA ALA A 41 -10.21 -1.58 -11.52
C ALA A 41 -10.40 -0.27 -12.29
N THR A 42 -9.54 0.73 -12.09
CA THR A 42 -9.68 2.06 -12.71
C THR A 42 -8.71 2.31 -13.85
N GLY A 43 -7.68 1.45 -14.01
CA GLY A 43 -6.60 1.61 -14.97
C GLY A 43 -5.67 2.81 -14.68
N LYS A 44 -5.88 3.52 -13.57
CA LYS A 44 -5.14 4.73 -13.24
C LYS A 44 -3.78 4.39 -12.62
N PRO A 45 -2.73 5.18 -12.93
CA PRO A 45 -1.47 5.07 -12.22
C PRO A 45 -1.62 5.53 -10.77
N PHE A 46 -1.00 4.80 -9.86
CA PHE A 46 -0.98 5.03 -8.42
C PHE A 46 0.47 5.09 -7.95
N VAL A 47 0.90 6.29 -7.53
CA VAL A 47 2.29 6.53 -7.11
C VAL A 47 2.45 6.14 -5.64
N THR A 48 3.36 5.21 -5.36
CA THR A 48 3.53 4.60 -4.03
C THR A 48 4.60 5.28 -3.17
N LYS A 49 4.74 6.61 -3.28
CA LYS A 49 5.77 7.38 -2.56
C LYS A 49 5.69 7.26 -1.03
N TYR A 50 4.52 6.90 -0.50
CA TYR A 50 4.23 6.78 0.94
C TYR A 50 3.77 5.37 1.35
N ALA A 51 4.36 4.32 0.78
CA ALA A 51 4.09 2.95 1.23
C ALA A 51 4.78 2.66 2.58
N GLN A 52 4.03 2.10 3.52
CA GLN A 52 4.49 1.73 4.87
C GLN A 52 4.40 0.21 5.07
N SER A 53 5.36 -0.35 5.80
CA SER A 53 5.27 -1.69 6.38
C SER A 53 4.31 -1.72 7.54
N VAL A 54 3.57 -2.82 7.69
CA VAL A 54 2.90 -3.09 8.96
C VAL A 54 3.29 -4.48 9.45
N PHE A 55 4.24 -4.51 10.39
CA PHE A 55 4.63 -5.69 11.14
C PHE A 55 4.33 -5.46 12.62
N GLY A 56 3.26 -6.05 13.14
CA GLY A 56 2.82 -5.86 14.52
C GLY A 56 2.37 -4.43 14.83
N GLN A 57 2.77 -3.87 15.97
CA GLN A 57 2.43 -2.50 16.39
C GLN A 57 3.32 -1.41 15.78
N GLN A 58 4.43 -1.77 15.13
CA GLN A 58 5.36 -0.81 14.54
C GLN A 58 5.07 -0.56 13.06
N ARG A 59 4.88 0.71 12.71
CA ARG A 59 4.89 1.19 11.33
C ARG A 59 6.33 1.54 10.97
N SER A 60 6.98 0.70 10.19
CA SER A 60 8.29 1.02 9.61
C SER A 60 8.12 1.36 8.13
N THR A 61 8.93 2.28 7.61
CA THR A 61 8.92 2.58 6.18
C THR A 61 9.61 1.40 5.46
N LEU A 62 8.90 0.67 4.59
CA LEU A 62 9.47 -0.44 3.80
C LEU A 62 10.05 0.09 2.49
N ASP A 63 11.29 -0.29 2.16
CA ASP A 63 11.92 0.06 0.89
C ASP A 63 11.61 -0.98 -0.20
N SER A 64 11.43 -2.25 0.18
CA SER A 64 11.03 -3.33 -0.73
C SER A 64 10.11 -4.35 -0.04
N ALA A 65 9.24 -5.05 -0.79
CA ALA A 65 8.37 -6.12 -0.26
C ALA A 65 8.23 -7.29 -1.25
N TRP A 66 8.07 -8.49 -0.73
CA TRP A 66 8.08 -9.75 -1.48
C TRP A 66 6.73 -10.47 -1.43
N PRO A 67 6.49 -11.47 -2.31
CA PRO A 67 5.27 -12.26 -2.27
C PRO A 67 5.12 -12.91 -0.90
N GLY A 68 3.99 -12.66 -0.27
CA GLY A 68 3.82 -13.08 1.11
C GLY A 68 4.13 -12.01 2.16
N ASP A 69 4.31 -10.75 1.76
CA ASP A 69 4.34 -9.59 2.66
C ASP A 69 3.02 -8.82 2.65
N VAL A 70 2.74 -8.10 3.75
CA VAL A 70 1.65 -7.13 3.82
C VAL A 70 2.23 -5.73 3.78
N ILE A 71 1.78 -4.93 2.81
CA ILE A 71 2.15 -3.53 2.66
C ILE A 71 0.96 -2.64 2.96
N GLY A 72 1.21 -1.48 3.56
CA GLY A 72 0.25 -0.41 3.77
C GLY A 72 0.44 0.69 2.72
N LEU A 73 -0.57 0.91 1.91
CA LEU A 73 -0.60 1.99 0.92
C LEU A 73 -1.37 3.18 1.52
N ALA A 74 -0.66 4.29 1.75
CA ALA A 74 -1.28 5.55 2.14
C ALA A 74 -2.03 6.19 0.95
N ASN A 75 -3.01 7.06 1.24
CA ASN A 75 -3.86 7.72 0.25
C ASN A 75 -4.73 6.77 -0.59
N ALA A 76 -5.31 5.75 0.05
CA ALA A 76 -6.29 4.84 -0.56
C ALA A 76 -7.58 5.52 -1.07
N ALA A 77 -7.70 6.85 -1.02
CA ALA A 77 -8.82 7.57 -1.62
C ALA A 77 -8.85 7.47 -3.16
N ALA A 78 -7.72 7.10 -3.78
CA ALA A 78 -7.56 6.97 -5.22
C ALA A 78 -7.48 5.50 -5.72
N LEU A 79 -7.60 4.52 -4.82
CA LEU A 79 -7.76 3.10 -5.14
C LEU A 79 -9.24 2.85 -5.45
#